data_AF-A0A971ITS3-F1
#
_entry.id   AF-A0A971ITS3-F1
#
_cell.length_a   1.000
_cell.length_b   1.000
_cell.length_c   1.000
_cell.angle_alpha   90.00
_cell.angle_beta   90.00
_cell.angle_gamma   90.00
#
_symmetry.space_group_name_H-M   'P 1'
#
loop_
_entity.id
_entity.type
_entity.pdbx_description
1 polymer ?
#
loop_
_entity_poly.entity_id
_entity_poly.type
_entity_poly.pdbx_seq_one_letter_code
_entity_poly.pdbx_strand_id
1 'polypeptide(L)'
;MFHEFAEAFLLVFLAEMGDKSQLLAMAFAARYPVRKVLSGILIGAFLNDGLAVLFGSLVSSFLPIKAIQIAAGFVFVIFGVRTLKPDLSEENYTGNNLKFGPILTVASIYFIGEFGDKTQLTAIVLASQAVYPVMIFAGTILGMSVTGAIGIFIGKRLGDKLPETAIRITTSALFLFFGIVRLAENLPPRLLTPINTLLFFVVIIIAVVYYVRSLIAVSRKNQETDMIRRSKDLHSYYKRIRQDFENICLGAEKCGMCQGNKCIVGYTKTLIRYGLNDGLLKYYDKNIKDIRKTDKPFNRKQAFDSLLVTLQILKKYSSGEDLAPVNEIRRNLEMILFGKSIQEITDWQQYENELYGLNDNIAAGLFNNLNKN
;
A
#
# COMPACT_ATOMS: atom_id res chain seq x y z
N MET A 1 -10.24 -11.79 -33.72
CA MET A 1 -11.00 -10.68 -33.11
C MET A 1 -11.18 -10.85 -31.60
N PHE A 2 -12.12 -11.66 -31.09
CA PHE A 2 -12.34 -11.80 -29.62
C PHE A 2 -11.17 -12.43 -28.87
N HIS A 3 -10.49 -13.42 -29.47
CA HIS A 3 -9.31 -14.04 -28.87
C HIS A 3 -8.18 -13.03 -28.65
N GLU A 4 -7.85 -12.22 -29.66
CA GLU A 4 -6.81 -11.18 -29.59
C GLU A 4 -7.13 -10.12 -28.52
N PHE A 5 -8.40 -9.70 -28.44
CA PHE A 5 -8.86 -8.81 -27.37
C PHE A 5 -8.65 -9.43 -25.99
N ALA A 6 -9.08 -10.68 -25.79
CA ALA A 6 -8.99 -11.36 -24.50
C ALA A 6 -7.53 -11.62 -24.09
N GLU A 7 -6.67 -11.99 -25.04
CA GLU A 7 -5.24 -12.19 -24.84
C GLU A 7 -4.56 -10.89 -24.40
N ALA A 8 -4.80 -9.79 -25.12
CA ALA A 8 -4.26 -8.47 -24.78
C ALA A 8 -4.76 -7.99 -23.41
N PHE A 9 -6.06 -8.12 -23.16
CA PHE A 9 -6.66 -7.76 -21.88
C PHE A 9 -6.04 -8.54 -20.72
N LEU A 10 -5.99 -9.87 -20.81
CA LEU A 10 -5.49 -10.71 -19.72
C LEU A 10 -3.99 -10.48 -19.48
N LEU A 11 -3.19 -10.40 -20.55
CA LEU A 11 -1.76 -10.15 -20.44
C LEU A 11 -1.47 -8.80 -19.80
N VAL A 12 -2.10 -7.72 -20.28
CA VAL A 12 -1.89 -6.39 -19.69
C VAL A 12 -2.44 -6.33 -18.28
N PHE A 13 -3.63 -6.87 -18.02
CA PHE A 13 -4.20 -6.90 -16.68
C PHE A 13 -3.27 -7.58 -15.67
N LEU A 14 -2.68 -8.72 -16.02
CA LEU A 14 -1.77 -9.47 -15.14
C LEU A 14 -0.37 -8.86 -15.08
N ALA A 15 0.09 -8.24 -16.18
CA ALA A 15 1.36 -7.51 -16.22
C ALA A 15 1.34 -6.28 -15.30
N GLU A 16 0.20 -5.59 -15.27
CA GLU A 16 0.00 -4.32 -14.60
C GLU A 16 -0.54 -4.46 -13.17
N MET A 17 -0.85 -5.70 -12.76
CA MET A 17 -1.27 -5.98 -11.40
C MET A 17 -0.09 -5.79 -10.45
N GLY A 18 -0.27 -5.00 -9.38
CA GLY A 18 0.76 -4.79 -8.35
C GLY A 18 1.98 -4.00 -8.80
N ASP A 19 1.85 -3.21 -9.87
CA ASP A 19 2.96 -2.42 -10.42
C ASP A 19 2.98 -0.95 -9.96
N LYS A 20 4.07 -0.26 -10.28
CA LYS A 20 4.32 1.16 -10.01
C LYS A 20 3.18 2.06 -10.49
N SER A 21 2.57 1.74 -11.62
CA SER A 21 1.41 2.46 -12.15
C SER A 21 0.19 2.44 -11.22
N GLN A 22 -0.01 1.35 -10.45
CA GLN A 22 -1.06 1.27 -9.44
C GLN A 22 -0.74 2.13 -8.22
N LEU A 23 0.52 2.14 -7.77
CA LEU A 23 0.96 3.00 -6.67
C LEU A 23 0.84 4.48 -7.04
N LEU A 24 1.18 4.83 -8.28
CA LEU A 24 0.97 6.16 -8.86
C LEU A 24 -0.52 6.55 -8.83
N ALA A 25 -1.39 5.64 -9.28
CA ALA A 25 -2.83 5.86 -9.27
C ALA A 25 -3.38 6.10 -7.86
N MET A 26 -2.92 5.32 -6.88
CA MET A 26 -3.27 5.49 -5.46
C MET A 26 -2.79 6.84 -4.92
N ALA A 27 -1.54 7.21 -5.19
CA ALA A 27 -0.94 8.47 -4.73
C ALA A 27 -1.70 9.69 -5.29
N PHE A 28 -2.10 9.65 -6.56
CA PHE A 28 -2.91 10.72 -7.15
C PHE A 28 -4.35 10.72 -6.63
N ALA A 29 -4.95 9.56 -6.37
CA ALA A 29 -6.29 9.47 -5.80
C ALA A 29 -6.37 10.01 -4.35
N ALA A 30 -5.25 10.06 -3.63
CA ALA A 30 -5.17 10.73 -2.34
C ALA A 30 -5.21 12.27 -2.43
N ARG A 31 -4.81 12.85 -3.58
CA ARG A 31 -4.72 14.31 -3.79
C ARG A 31 -5.81 14.88 -4.67
N TYR A 32 -6.36 14.08 -5.59
CA TYR A 32 -7.33 14.49 -6.59
C TYR A 32 -8.55 13.57 -6.63
N PRO A 33 -9.72 14.06 -7.09
CA PRO A 33 -10.91 13.23 -7.24
C PRO A 33 -10.67 12.02 -8.15
N VAL A 34 -11.06 10.82 -7.71
CA VAL A 34 -10.87 9.54 -8.43
C VAL A 34 -11.26 9.61 -9.91
N ARG A 35 -12.37 10.26 -10.24
CA ARG A 35 -12.82 10.43 -11.63
C ARG A 35 -11.79 11.16 -12.50
N LYS A 36 -11.15 12.20 -11.96
CA LYS A 36 -10.12 12.99 -12.68
C LYS A 36 -8.81 12.20 -12.83
N VAL A 37 -8.47 11.40 -11.82
CA VAL A 37 -7.29 10.52 -11.85
C VAL A 37 -7.47 9.42 -12.90
N LEU A 38 -8.60 8.71 -12.87
CA LEU A 38 -8.91 7.67 -13.86
C LEU A 38 -8.96 8.24 -15.29
N SER A 39 -9.56 9.43 -15.51
CA SER A 39 -9.52 10.05 -16.83
C SER A 39 -8.09 10.42 -17.27
N GLY A 40 -7.23 10.83 -16.34
CA GLY A 40 -5.82 11.13 -16.64
C GLY A 40 -5.05 9.87 -17.04
N ILE A 41 -5.18 8.80 -16.24
CA ILE A 41 -4.59 7.48 -16.54
C ILE A 41 -5.08 6.97 -17.89
N LEU A 42 -6.39 7.04 -18.15
CA LEU A 42 -6.97 6.63 -19.43
C LEU A 42 -6.36 7.38 -20.62
N ILE A 43 -6.17 8.70 -20.51
CA ILE A 43 -5.55 9.50 -21.59
C ILE A 43 -4.09 9.11 -21.77
N GLY A 44 -3.34 8.94 -20.67
CA GLY A 44 -1.95 8.51 -20.72
C GLY A 44 -1.78 7.13 -21.36
N ALA A 45 -2.58 6.16 -20.91
CA ALA A 45 -2.66 4.80 -21.45
C ALA A 45 -3.05 4.80 -22.93
N PHE A 46 -4.08 5.57 -23.31
CA PHE A 46 -4.52 5.71 -24.70
C PHE A 46 -3.38 6.17 -25.62
N LEU A 47 -2.61 7.16 -25.18
CA LEU A 47 -1.47 7.65 -25.94
C LEU A 47 -0.33 6.62 -25.99
N ASN A 48 0.01 6.01 -24.86
CA ASN A 48 1.13 5.07 -24.79
C ASN A 48 0.87 3.79 -25.59
N ASP A 49 -0.28 3.16 -25.35
CA ASP A 49 -0.72 1.95 -26.06
C ASP A 49 -1.08 2.24 -27.51
N GLY A 50 -1.61 3.42 -27.80
CA GLY A 50 -1.91 3.85 -29.16
C GLY A 50 -0.64 3.89 -29.99
N LEU A 51 0.42 4.52 -29.47
CA LEU A 51 1.73 4.54 -30.11
C LEU A 51 2.32 3.12 -30.22
N ALA A 52 2.17 2.30 -29.19
CA ALA A 52 2.66 0.93 -29.18
C ALA A 52 2.02 0.07 -30.28
N VAL A 53 0.69 0.10 -30.39
CA VAL A 53 -0.07 -0.68 -31.36
C VAL A 53 0.19 -0.18 -32.77
N LEU A 54 0.23 1.14 -32.98
CA LEU A 54 0.60 1.74 -34.25
C LEU A 54 2.00 1.27 -34.67
N PHE A 55 2.98 1.40 -33.79
CA PHE A 55 4.35 0.97 -34.08
C PHE A 55 4.43 -0.54 -34.36
N GLY A 56 3.77 -1.38 -33.55
CA GLY A 56 3.72 -2.84 -33.77
C GLY A 56 3.13 -3.21 -35.13
N SER A 57 2.04 -2.56 -35.53
CA SER A 57 1.40 -2.78 -36.84
C SER A 57 2.25 -2.32 -38.02
N LEU A 58 3.13 -1.33 -37.82
CA LEU A 58 4.08 -0.91 -38.85
C LEU A 58 5.24 -1.92 -38.95
N VAL A 59 5.77 -2.36 -37.81
CA VAL A 59 6.88 -3.33 -37.75
C VAL A 59 6.53 -4.64 -38.45
N SER A 60 5.28 -5.10 -38.39
CA SER A 60 4.83 -6.32 -39.08
C SER A 60 4.93 -6.24 -40.60
N SER A 61 5.00 -5.03 -41.17
CA SER A 61 5.17 -4.81 -42.60
C SER A 61 6.64 -4.86 -43.05
N PHE A 62 7.59 -4.66 -42.13
CA PHE A 62 9.02 -4.58 -42.43
C PHE A 62 9.81 -5.82 -41.99
N LEU A 63 9.34 -6.54 -40.98
CA LEU A 63 10.03 -7.69 -40.42
C LEU A 63 9.26 -8.99 -40.66
N PRO A 64 9.94 -10.11 -40.94
CA PRO A 64 9.28 -11.40 -41.08
C PRO A 64 8.69 -11.83 -39.73
N ILE A 65 7.47 -12.38 -39.78
CA ILE A 65 6.70 -12.79 -38.59
C ILE A 65 7.50 -13.68 -37.62
N LYS A 66 8.32 -14.58 -38.16
CA LYS A 66 9.20 -15.46 -37.36
C LYS A 66 10.24 -14.68 -36.55
N ALA A 67 10.85 -13.66 -37.13
CA ALA A 67 11.83 -12.83 -36.42
C ALA A 67 11.17 -12.04 -35.29
N ILE A 68 9.96 -11.52 -35.54
CA ILE A 68 9.15 -10.83 -34.53
C ILE A 68 8.80 -11.78 -33.38
N GLN A 69 8.38 -13.01 -33.67
CA GLN A 69 8.03 -14.01 -32.64
C GLN A 69 9.23 -14.45 -31.80
N ILE A 70 10.41 -14.63 -32.42
CA ILE A 70 11.65 -14.92 -31.70
C ILE A 70 12.04 -13.74 -30.80
N ALA A 71 12.02 -12.51 -31.33
CA ALA A 71 12.35 -11.31 -30.57
C ALA A 71 11.39 -11.13 -29.38
N ALA A 72 10.09 -11.29 -29.62
CA ALA A 72 9.06 -11.27 -28.59
C ALA A 72 9.30 -12.32 -27.49
N GLY A 73 9.68 -13.53 -27.87
CA GLY A 73 10.01 -14.60 -26.94
C GLY A 73 11.15 -14.21 -25.99
N PHE A 74 12.24 -13.65 -26.53
CA PHE A 74 13.35 -13.14 -25.72
C PHE A 74 12.93 -11.97 -24.82
N VAL A 75 12.15 -11.02 -25.35
CA VAL A 75 11.65 -9.88 -24.58
C VAL A 75 10.81 -10.34 -23.39
N PHE A 76 9.89 -11.28 -23.59
CA PHE A 76 9.09 -11.84 -22.51
C PHE A 76 9.91 -12.63 -21.49
N VAL A 77 10.91 -13.42 -21.91
CA VAL A 77 11.80 -14.08 -20.95
C VAL A 77 12.59 -13.08 -20.12
N ILE A 78 13.13 -12.03 -20.75
CA ILE A 78 13.87 -10.97 -20.04
C ILE A 78 12.96 -10.27 -19.03
N PHE A 79 11.72 -9.93 -19.40
CA PHE A 79 10.76 -9.33 -18.48
C PHE A 79 10.35 -10.28 -17.35
N GLY A 80 10.06 -11.54 -17.67
CA GLY A 80 9.72 -12.54 -16.67
C GLY A 80 10.80 -12.67 -15.60
N VAL A 81 12.08 -12.67 -15.98
CA VAL A 81 13.19 -12.68 -15.01
C VAL A 81 13.32 -11.33 -14.29
N ARG A 82 13.23 -10.19 -14.99
CA ARG A 82 13.43 -8.86 -14.39
C ARG A 82 12.31 -8.45 -13.43
N THR A 83 11.07 -8.86 -13.65
CA THR A 83 9.94 -8.58 -12.75
C THR A 83 10.16 -9.11 -11.32
N LEU A 84 10.97 -10.16 -11.17
CA LEU A 84 11.33 -10.72 -9.86
C LEU A 84 12.38 -9.90 -9.12
N LYS A 85 13.05 -8.95 -9.77
CA LYS A 85 14.03 -8.08 -9.12
C LYS A 85 13.27 -7.11 -8.20
N PRO A 86 13.58 -7.04 -6.90
CA PRO A 86 12.97 -6.06 -6.01
C PRO A 86 13.31 -4.64 -6.48
N ASP A 87 12.31 -3.79 -6.66
CA ASP A 87 12.51 -2.35 -6.85
C ASP A 87 12.89 -1.74 -5.50
N LEU A 88 14.16 -1.32 -5.38
CA LEU A 88 14.66 -0.65 -4.17
C LEU A 88 14.41 0.87 -4.19
N SER A 89 13.70 1.37 -5.19
CA SER A 89 13.44 2.79 -5.38
C SER A 89 11.97 3.11 -5.09
N GLU A 90 11.72 3.74 -3.94
CA GLU A 90 10.55 4.59 -3.78
C GLU A 90 10.72 5.79 -4.73
N GLU A 91 10.23 5.65 -5.96
CA GLU A 91 10.08 6.79 -6.85
C GLU A 91 8.99 7.69 -6.26
N ASN A 92 9.43 8.63 -5.43
CA ASN A 92 8.63 9.74 -4.99
C ASN A 92 8.29 10.58 -6.22
N TYR A 93 7.16 10.27 -6.87
CA TYR A 93 6.55 11.16 -7.86
C TYR A 93 6.03 12.40 -7.13
N THR A 94 6.95 13.27 -6.71
CA THR A 94 6.64 14.63 -6.33
C THR A 94 6.12 15.30 -7.58
N GLY A 95 4.80 15.44 -7.67
CA GLY A 95 4.17 16.28 -8.68
C GLY A 95 4.84 17.65 -8.62
N ASN A 96 5.78 17.88 -9.54
CA ASN A 96 6.35 19.20 -9.78
C ASN A 96 5.19 20.16 -10.03
N ASN A 97 5.39 21.43 -9.71
CA ASN A 97 4.46 22.55 -9.91
C ASN A 97 4.13 22.79 -11.41
N LEU A 98 3.63 21.78 -12.10
CA LEU A 98 3.02 21.86 -13.41
C LEU A 98 1.71 22.62 -13.23
N LYS A 99 1.61 23.81 -13.84
CA LYS A 99 0.40 24.65 -13.87
C LYS A 99 -0.71 24.04 -14.75
N PHE A 100 -0.86 22.72 -14.72
CA PHE A 100 -1.85 21.97 -15.47
C PHE A 100 -2.93 21.43 -14.53
N GLY A 101 -4.15 21.29 -15.06
CA GLY A 101 -5.26 20.70 -14.30
C GLY A 101 -4.98 19.24 -13.91
N PRO A 102 -5.65 18.70 -12.87
CA PRO A 102 -5.38 17.36 -12.34
C PRO A 102 -5.32 16.23 -13.38
N ILE A 103 -6.19 16.29 -14.39
CA ILE A 103 -6.27 15.28 -15.45
C ILE A 103 -4.99 15.25 -16.28
N LEU A 104 -4.52 16.43 -16.70
CA LEU A 104 -3.36 16.55 -17.59
C LEU A 104 -2.06 16.22 -16.84
N THR A 105 -1.95 16.62 -15.57
CA THR A 105 -0.81 16.24 -14.72
C THR A 105 -0.70 14.72 -14.56
N VAL A 106 -1.81 14.04 -14.25
CA VAL A 106 -1.83 12.58 -14.14
C VAL A 106 -1.53 11.93 -15.49
N ALA A 107 -2.13 12.42 -16.58
CA ALA A 107 -1.90 11.88 -17.92
C ALA A 107 -0.43 11.98 -18.35
N SER A 108 0.21 13.13 -18.15
CA SER A 108 1.63 13.31 -18.52
C SER A 108 2.56 12.45 -17.67
N ILE A 109 2.32 12.37 -16.36
CA ILE A 109 3.16 11.58 -15.46
C ILE A 109 2.99 10.08 -15.75
N TYR A 110 1.76 9.63 -15.97
CA TYR A 110 1.48 8.25 -16.38
C TYR A 110 2.13 7.95 -17.73
N PHE A 111 1.95 8.80 -18.74
CA PHE A 111 2.54 8.61 -20.06
C PHE A 111 4.06 8.50 -20.00
N ILE A 112 4.73 9.40 -19.27
CA ILE A 112 6.20 9.40 -19.15
C ILE A 112 6.67 8.18 -18.34
N GLY A 113 5.96 7.83 -17.26
CA GLY A 113 6.31 6.70 -16.40
C GLY A 113 6.17 5.36 -17.09
N GLU A 114 5.15 5.21 -17.94
CA GLU A 114 4.87 3.97 -18.69
C GLU A 114 5.59 3.91 -20.04
N PHE A 115 6.32 4.96 -20.43
CA PHE A 115 7.00 4.98 -21.72
C PHE A 115 8.19 4.03 -21.73
N GLY A 116 8.15 3.05 -22.63
CA GLY A 116 9.15 2.01 -22.76
C GLY A 116 8.99 0.86 -21.78
N ASP A 117 7.89 0.79 -21.03
CA ASP A 117 7.67 -0.26 -20.06
C ASP A 117 7.22 -1.60 -20.69
N LYS A 118 7.22 -2.66 -19.88
CA LYS A 118 6.83 -4.04 -20.27
C LYS A 118 5.47 -4.08 -20.95
N THR A 119 4.49 -3.28 -20.52
CA THR A 119 3.15 -3.23 -21.10
C THR A 119 3.19 -2.65 -22.52
N GLN A 120 3.92 -1.56 -22.74
CA GLN A 120 4.10 -0.97 -24.06
C GLN A 120 4.78 -1.95 -25.02
N LEU A 121 5.83 -2.64 -24.57
CA LEU A 121 6.52 -3.65 -25.39
C LEU A 121 5.64 -4.87 -25.66
N THR A 122 4.81 -5.28 -24.69
CA THR A 122 3.80 -6.32 -24.88
C THR A 122 2.79 -5.92 -25.95
N ALA A 123 2.29 -4.67 -25.90
CA ALA A 123 1.35 -4.15 -26.89
C ALA A 123 1.95 -4.09 -28.29
N ILE A 124 3.22 -3.65 -28.44
CA ILE A 124 3.95 -3.68 -29.73
C ILE A 124 4.00 -5.11 -30.27
N VAL A 125 4.41 -6.05 -29.44
CA VAL A 125 4.56 -7.46 -29.80
C VAL A 125 3.22 -8.08 -30.23
N LEU A 126 2.15 -7.87 -29.46
CA LEU A 126 0.84 -8.41 -29.78
C LEU A 126 0.26 -7.76 -31.04
N ALA A 127 0.38 -6.44 -31.19
CA ALA A 127 -0.09 -5.72 -32.37
C ALA A 127 0.63 -6.14 -33.65
N SER A 128 1.93 -6.43 -33.57
CA SER A 128 2.74 -6.86 -34.73
C SER A 128 2.38 -8.24 -35.29
N GLN A 129 1.56 -9.01 -34.55
CA GLN A 129 1.13 -10.35 -34.94
C GLN A 129 -0.38 -10.45 -35.11
N ALA A 130 -1.12 -9.41 -34.72
CA ALA A 130 -2.57 -9.41 -34.74
C ALA A 130 -3.11 -9.19 -36.15
N VAL A 131 -4.16 -9.94 -36.49
CA VAL A 131 -4.97 -9.68 -37.68
C VAL A 131 -5.84 -8.45 -37.44
N TYR A 132 -6.29 -8.22 -36.20
CA TYR A 132 -7.06 -7.03 -35.81
C TYR A 132 -6.35 -6.22 -34.70
N PRO A 133 -5.35 -5.37 -35.04
CA PRO A 133 -4.61 -4.56 -34.06
C PRO A 133 -5.49 -3.65 -33.19
N VAL A 134 -6.62 -3.19 -33.71
CA VAL A 134 -7.60 -2.40 -32.95
C VAL A 134 -8.18 -3.19 -31.76
N MET A 135 -8.30 -4.51 -31.86
CA MET A 135 -8.73 -5.35 -30.75
C MET A 135 -7.67 -5.52 -29.69
N ILE A 136 -6.38 -5.55 -30.08
CA ILE A 136 -5.28 -5.49 -29.11
C ILE A 136 -5.37 -4.17 -28.35
N PHE A 137 -5.48 -3.04 -29.05
CA PHE A 137 -5.61 -1.73 -28.43
C PHE A 137 -6.80 -1.64 -27.46
N ALA A 138 -7.98 -2.11 -27.87
CA ALA A 138 -9.14 -2.12 -26.97
C ALA A 138 -8.91 -2.99 -25.72
N GLY A 139 -8.22 -4.13 -25.87
CA GLY A 139 -7.88 -5.03 -24.77
C GLY A 139 -6.87 -4.42 -23.79
N THR A 140 -5.81 -3.79 -24.29
CA THR A 140 -4.76 -3.16 -23.45
C THR A 140 -5.34 -2.01 -22.63
N ILE A 141 -6.13 -1.13 -23.25
CA ILE A 141 -6.80 -0.01 -22.58
C ILE A 141 -7.76 -0.49 -21.49
N LEU A 142 -8.56 -1.52 -21.79
CA LEU A 142 -9.47 -2.08 -20.80
C LEU A 142 -8.70 -2.74 -19.64
N GLY A 143 -7.58 -3.40 -19.93
CA GLY A 143 -6.65 -3.95 -18.94
C GLY A 143 -6.15 -2.89 -17.97
N MET A 144 -5.52 -1.82 -18.50
CA MET A 144 -4.99 -0.70 -17.72
C MET A 144 -6.08 0.04 -16.93
N SER A 145 -7.26 0.19 -17.52
CA SER A 145 -8.40 0.84 -16.85
C SER A 145 -8.87 0.06 -15.63
N VAL A 146 -9.00 -1.27 -15.78
CA VAL A 146 -9.46 -2.16 -14.71
C VAL A 146 -8.41 -2.25 -13.62
N THR A 147 -7.13 -2.40 -13.96
CA THR A 147 -6.05 -2.45 -12.96
C THR A 147 -5.92 -1.13 -12.20
N GLY A 148 -5.99 0.01 -12.89
CA GLY A 148 -5.98 1.33 -12.25
C GLY A 148 -7.17 1.54 -11.30
N ALA A 149 -8.37 1.12 -11.71
CA ALA A 149 -9.56 1.18 -10.86
C ALA A 149 -9.45 0.28 -9.63
N ILE A 150 -8.95 -0.94 -9.80
CA ILE A 150 -8.69 -1.89 -8.70
C ILE A 150 -7.62 -1.32 -7.77
N GLY A 151 -6.53 -0.76 -8.29
CA GLY A 151 -5.48 -0.12 -7.51
C GLY A 151 -6.03 0.99 -6.63
N ILE A 152 -6.82 1.91 -7.19
CA ILE A 152 -7.44 2.99 -6.40
C ILE A 152 -8.42 2.43 -5.35
N PHE A 153 -9.24 1.43 -5.70
CA PHE A 153 -10.20 0.83 -4.77
C PHE A 153 -9.50 0.11 -3.61
N ILE A 154 -8.47 -0.69 -3.90
CA ILE A 154 -7.66 -1.37 -2.90
C ILE A 154 -6.91 -0.34 -2.05
N GLY A 155 -6.28 0.67 -2.67
CA GLY A 155 -5.58 1.73 -1.94
C GLY A 155 -6.49 2.48 -0.95
N LYS A 156 -7.75 2.72 -1.32
CA LYS A 156 -8.74 3.35 -0.42
C LYS A 156 -9.18 2.45 0.75
N ARG A 157 -9.18 1.12 0.59
CA ARG A 157 -9.80 0.18 1.54
C ARG A 157 -8.82 -0.68 2.33
N LEU A 158 -7.62 -0.93 1.81
CA LEU A 158 -6.69 -1.96 2.30
C LEU A 158 -5.35 -1.40 2.80
N GLY A 159 -4.98 -0.15 2.46
CA GLY A 159 -3.65 0.38 2.77
C GLY A 159 -2.52 -0.54 2.26
N ASP A 160 -1.48 -0.75 3.07
CA ASP A 160 -0.21 -1.43 2.70
C ASP A 160 -0.25 -2.98 2.62
N LYS A 161 -1.43 -3.60 2.52
CA LYS A 161 -1.57 -5.09 2.62
C LYS A 161 -1.53 -5.84 1.28
N LEU A 162 -1.07 -5.22 0.20
CA LEU A 162 -0.95 -5.90 -1.08
C LEU A 162 0.21 -6.91 -1.03
N PRO A 163 -0.02 -8.21 -1.33
CA PRO A 163 1.05 -9.20 -1.41
C PRO A 163 1.85 -9.00 -2.70
N GLU A 164 2.65 -7.94 -2.74
CA GLU A 164 3.48 -7.54 -3.87
C GLU A 164 4.33 -8.70 -4.39
N THR A 165 4.88 -9.50 -3.47
CA THR A 165 5.68 -10.70 -3.78
C THR A 165 4.89 -11.73 -4.59
N ALA A 166 3.64 -12.02 -4.21
CA ALA A 166 2.81 -13.03 -4.89
C ALA A 166 2.42 -12.57 -6.30
N ILE A 167 2.12 -11.28 -6.45
CA ILE A 167 1.76 -10.69 -7.73
C ILE A 167 2.97 -10.73 -8.68
N ARG A 168 4.15 -10.26 -8.25
CA ARG A 168 5.39 -10.31 -9.04
C ARG A 168 5.76 -11.73 -9.50
N ILE A 169 5.60 -12.73 -8.62
CA ILE A 169 5.84 -14.15 -8.97
C ILE A 169 4.87 -14.63 -10.05
N THR A 170 3.58 -14.29 -9.91
CA THR A 170 2.55 -14.71 -10.87
C THR A 170 2.78 -14.06 -12.24
N THR A 171 3.05 -12.76 -12.27
CA THR A 171 3.37 -12.03 -13.51
C THR A 171 4.64 -12.55 -14.18
N SER A 172 5.69 -12.84 -13.39
CA SER A 172 6.93 -13.45 -13.87
C SER A 172 6.67 -14.81 -14.53
N ALA A 173 5.87 -15.67 -13.90
CA ALA A 173 5.54 -16.98 -14.42
C ALA A 173 4.81 -16.91 -15.77
N LEU A 174 3.87 -15.97 -15.92
CA LEU A 174 3.15 -15.75 -17.18
C LEU A 174 4.08 -15.29 -18.30
N PHE A 175 4.93 -14.28 -18.05
CA PHE A 175 5.89 -13.81 -19.05
C PHE A 175 6.89 -14.90 -19.45
N LEU A 176 7.40 -15.67 -18.49
CA LEU A 176 8.26 -16.83 -18.80
C LEU A 176 7.51 -17.88 -19.63
N PHE A 177 6.27 -18.19 -19.28
CA PHE A 177 5.44 -19.15 -20.02
C PHE A 177 5.27 -18.73 -21.48
N PHE A 178 4.77 -17.52 -21.74
CA PHE A 178 4.57 -17.01 -23.10
C PHE A 178 5.90 -16.84 -23.86
N GLY A 179 6.96 -16.41 -23.17
CA GLY A 179 8.29 -16.28 -23.76
C GLY A 179 8.86 -17.63 -24.21
N ILE A 180 8.80 -18.65 -23.36
CA ILE A 180 9.32 -19.99 -23.65
C ILE A 180 8.51 -20.65 -24.77
N VAL A 181 7.17 -20.59 -24.72
CA VAL A 181 6.31 -21.16 -25.77
C VAL A 181 6.65 -20.55 -27.13
N ARG A 182 6.78 -19.21 -27.21
CA ARG A 182 7.11 -18.54 -28.47
C ARG A 182 8.50 -18.90 -29.00
N LEU A 183 9.49 -19.03 -28.12
CA LEU A 183 10.82 -19.47 -28.51
C LEU A 183 10.81 -20.93 -29.00
N ALA A 184 10.10 -21.82 -28.31
CA ALA A 184 10.01 -23.23 -28.68
C ALA A 184 9.36 -23.43 -30.06
N GLU A 185 8.32 -22.65 -30.38
CA GLU A 185 7.59 -22.76 -31.66
C GLU A 185 8.36 -22.16 -32.85
N ASN A 186 9.18 -21.14 -32.63
CA ASN A 186 9.71 -20.31 -33.71
C ASN A 186 11.21 -20.36 -33.92
N LEU A 187 11.99 -20.91 -32.97
CA LEU A 187 13.43 -21.09 -33.18
C LEU A 187 13.72 -22.11 -34.29
N PRO A 188 14.76 -21.88 -35.11
CA PRO A 188 15.19 -22.85 -36.10
C PRO A 188 15.67 -24.14 -35.42
N PRO A 189 15.37 -25.34 -35.97
CA PRO A 189 15.71 -26.63 -35.37
C PRO A 189 17.20 -26.81 -35.06
N ARG A 190 18.09 -26.12 -35.78
CA ARG A 190 19.54 -26.13 -35.55
C ARG A 190 19.93 -25.61 -34.15
N LEU A 191 19.14 -24.69 -33.58
CA LEU A 191 19.37 -24.12 -32.26
C LEU A 191 18.67 -24.92 -31.15
N LEU A 192 17.63 -25.69 -31.48
CA LEU A 192 16.88 -26.57 -30.57
C LEU A 192 17.60 -27.92 -30.35
N THR A 193 18.91 -27.88 -30.11
CA THR A 193 19.63 -29.08 -29.68
C THR A 193 19.32 -29.36 -28.20
N PRO A 194 19.28 -30.64 -27.76
CA PRO A 194 19.03 -30.99 -26.37
C PRO A 194 19.95 -30.24 -25.39
N ILE A 195 21.20 -30.02 -25.80
CA ILE A 195 22.21 -29.30 -25.01
C ILE A 195 21.85 -27.82 -24.85
N ASN A 196 21.50 -27.13 -25.94
CA ASN A 196 21.15 -25.71 -25.91
C ASN A 196 19.86 -25.47 -25.12
N THR A 197 18.86 -26.34 -25.31
CA THR A 197 17.60 -26.28 -24.56
C THR A 197 17.84 -26.49 -23.07
N LEU A 198 18.66 -27.48 -22.69
CA LEU A 198 19.03 -27.71 -21.29
C LEU A 198 19.76 -26.51 -20.70
N LEU A 199 20.76 -25.97 -21.40
CA LEU A 199 21.52 -24.81 -20.95
C LEU A 199 20.62 -23.59 -20.74
N PHE A 200 19.69 -23.34 -21.67
CA PHE A 200 18.72 -22.25 -21.57
C PHE A 200 17.84 -22.36 -20.32
N PHE A 201 17.25 -23.54 -20.06
CA PHE A 201 16.43 -23.76 -18.85
C PHE A 201 17.27 -23.65 -17.57
N VAL A 202 18.50 -24.16 -17.55
CA VAL A 202 19.40 -24.05 -16.41
C VAL A 202 19.69 -22.58 -16.08
N VAL A 203 20.01 -21.76 -17.08
CA VAL A 203 20.26 -20.32 -16.89
C VAL A 203 19.02 -19.61 -16.36
N ILE A 204 17.83 -19.89 -16.91
CA ILE A 204 16.57 -19.31 -16.43
C ILE A 204 16.28 -19.73 -14.99
N ILE A 205 16.41 -21.03 -14.66
CA ILE A 205 16.15 -21.53 -13.31
C ILE A 205 17.10 -20.89 -12.30
N ILE A 206 18.39 -20.77 -12.62
CA ILE A 206 19.37 -20.10 -11.75
C ILE A 206 18.98 -18.63 -11.54
N ALA A 207 18.62 -17.91 -12.59
CA ALA A 207 18.22 -16.51 -12.51
C ALA A 207 16.93 -16.32 -11.68
N VAL A 208 15.90 -17.15 -11.93
CA VAL A 208 14.63 -17.12 -11.19
C VAL A 208 14.85 -17.44 -9.72
N VAL A 209 15.60 -18.51 -9.41
CA VAL A 209 15.90 -18.88 -8.01
C VAL A 209 16.68 -17.77 -7.30
N TYR A 210 17.65 -17.15 -7.99
CA TYR A 210 18.42 -16.02 -7.45
C TYR A 210 17.51 -14.83 -7.10
N TYR A 211 16.68 -14.38 -8.05
CA TYR A 211 15.81 -13.22 -7.84
C TYR A 211 14.68 -13.51 -6.85
N VAL A 212 14.06 -14.69 -6.88
CA VAL A 212 13.03 -15.08 -5.89
C VAL A 212 13.62 -15.10 -4.47
N ARG A 213 14.82 -15.65 -4.29
CA ARG A 213 15.50 -15.62 -2.99
C ARG A 213 15.79 -14.19 -2.53
N SER A 214 16.26 -13.34 -3.43
CA SER A 214 16.50 -11.91 -3.15
C SER A 214 15.21 -11.19 -2.75
N LEU A 215 14.12 -11.39 -3.49
CA LEU A 215 12.81 -10.79 -3.22
C LEU A 215 12.26 -11.18 -1.84
N ILE A 216 12.32 -12.47 -1.49
CA ILE A 216 11.88 -12.97 -0.19
C ILE A 216 12.78 -12.42 0.94
N ALA A 217 14.09 -12.33 0.72
CA ALA A 217 15.02 -11.80 1.72
C ALA A 217 14.77 -10.32 2.02
N VAL A 218 14.54 -9.50 0.99
CA VAL A 218 14.21 -8.08 1.14
C VAL A 218 12.87 -7.91 1.87
N SER A 219 11.83 -8.67 1.48
CA SER A 219 10.52 -8.61 2.13
C SER A 219 10.59 -8.95 3.63
N ARG A 220 11.35 -9.99 4.01
CA ARG A 220 11.57 -10.34 5.42
C ARG A 220 12.31 -9.25 6.20
N LYS A 221 13.35 -8.65 5.61
CA LYS A 221 14.12 -7.59 6.26
C LYS A 221 13.28 -6.33 6.51
N ASN A 222 12.41 -5.97 5.57
CA ASN A 222 11.50 -4.83 5.72
C ASN A 222 10.52 -5.08 6.88
N GLN A 223 9.89 -6.27 6.93
CA GLN A 223 8.98 -6.63 8.03
C GLN A 223 9.66 -6.59 9.40
N GLU A 224 10.89 -7.11 9.52
CA GLU A 224 11.65 -7.08 10.78
C GLU A 224 11.95 -5.63 11.21
N THR A 225 12.32 -4.77 10.27
CA THR A 225 12.59 -3.34 10.52
C THR A 225 11.33 -2.61 11.02
N ASP A 226 10.17 -2.91 10.43
CA ASP A 226 8.90 -2.29 10.82
C ASP A 226 8.44 -2.74 12.22
N MET A 227 8.60 -4.03 12.57
CA MET A 227 8.28 -4.51 13.93
C MET A 227 9.18 -3.87 14.99
N ILE A 228 10.48 -3.76 14.72
CA ILE A 228 11.44 -3.10 15.63
C ILE A 228 11.07 -1.63 15.80
N ARG A 229 10.75 -0.93 14.70
CA ARG A 229 10.33 0.48 14.73
C ARG A 229 9.06 0.68 15.53
N ARG A 230 8.04 -0.16 15.29
CA ARG A 230 6.76 -0.15 16.03
C ARG A 230 6.96 -0.39 17.52
N SER A 231 7.77 -1.37 17.90
CA SER A 231 8.09 -1.65 19.31
C SER A 231 8.79 -0.45 19.98
N LYS A 232 9.77 0.16 19.30
CA LYS A 232 10.48 1.35 19.80
C LYS A 232 9.55 2.56 19.98
N ASP A 233 8.64 2.77 19.04
CA ASP A 233 7.68 3.87 19.09
C ASP A 233 6.65 3.66 20.21
N LEU A 234 6.12 2.45 20.37
CA LEU A 234 5.25 2.08 21.50
C LEU A 234 5.95 2.23 22.85
N HIS A 235 7.19 1.77 22.96
CA HIS A 235 7.96 1.93 24.19
C HIS A 235 8.18 3.42 24.54
N SER A 236 8.54 4.22 23.54
CA SER A 236 8.70 5.67 23.68
C SER A 236 7.38 6.36 24.07
N TYR A 237 6.27 5.92 23.48
CA TYR A 237 4.92 6.35 23.82
C TYR A 237 4.61 6.07 25.30
N TYR A 238 4.74 4.83 25.76
CA TYR A 238 4.43 4.47 27.14
C TYR A 238 5.32 5.22 28.13
N LYS A 239 6.60 5.45 27.80
CA LYS A 239 7.52 6.24 28.64
C LYS A 239 7.07 7.69 28.78
N ARG A 240 6.61 8.31 27.69
CA ARG A 240 6.09 9.68 27.69
C ARG A 240 4.78 9.77 28.47
N ILE A 241 3.81 8.90 28.17
CA ILE A 241 2.51 8.89 28.85
C ILE A 241 2.67 8.60 30.35
N ARG A 242 3.63 7.77 30.75
CA ARG A 242 3.95 7.55 32.17
C ARG A 242 4.27 8.87 32.88
N GLN A 243 5.11 9.71 32.27
CA GLN A 243 5.50 11.00 32.84
C GLN A 243 4.30 11.95 32.92
N ASP A 244 3.47 11.99 31.89
CA ASP A 244 2.27 12.83 31.88
C ASP A 244 1.29 12.44 33.00
N PHE A 245 1.07 11.13 33.19
CA PHE A 245 0.14 10.62 34.21
C PHE A 245 0.61 10.82 35.65
N GLU A 246 1.88 11.16 35.89
CA GLU A 246 2.31 11.64 37.20
C GLU A 246 1.69 13.01 37.53
N ASN A 247 1.45 13.86 36.52
CA ASN A 247 0.98 15.24 36.68
C ASN A 247 -0.52 15.43 36.42
N ILE A 248 -1.24 14.37 36.00
CA ILE A 248 -2.71 14.42 35.83
C ILE A 248 -3.43 14.42 37.18
N CYS A 249 -2.86 13.73 38.18
CA CYS A 249 -3.41 13.70 39.53
C CYS A 249 -3.09 15.01 40.25
N LEU A 250 -4.11 15.72 40.74
CA LEU A 250 -3.97 17.01 41.43
C LEU A 250 -3.58 16.88 42.93
N GLY A 251 -3.24 15.67 43.40
CA GLY A 251 -2.92 15.40 44.80
C GLY A 251 -4.15 15.20 45.70
N ALA A 252 -3.92 14.75 46.94
CA ALA A 252 -4.99 14.39 47.88
C ALA A 252 -5.87 15.57 48.31
N GLU A 253 -5.34 16.80 48.25
CA GLU A 253 -6.06 18.02 48.61
C GLU A 253 -7.21 18.34 47.65
N LYS A 254 -7.02 18.08 46.34
CA LYS A 254 -8.02 18.35 45.30
C LYS A 254 -8.78 17.09 44.88
N CYS A 255 -8.13 15.93 44.91
CA CYS A 255 -8.65 14.65 44.42
C CYS A 255 -9.25 13.77 45.54
N GLY A 256 -9.17 14.21 46.79
CA GLY A 256 -9.58 13.45 47.98
C GLY A 256 -8.68 12.24 48.23
N MET A 257 -9.25 11.18 48.83
CA MET A 257 -8.52 9.94 49.11
C MET A 257 -8.12 9.19 47.83
N CYS A 258 -6.86 8.75 47.78
CA CYS A 258 -6.34 7.94 46.68
C CYS A 258 -6.96 6.55 46.69
N GLN A 259 -7.57 6.14 45.57
CA GLN A 259 -8.23 4.83 45.42
C GLN A 259 -7.35 3.80 44.69
N GLY A 260 -6.05 4.10 44.49
CA GLY A 260 -5.14 3.24 43.74
C GLY A 260 -5.65 2.95 42.32
N ASN A 261 -5.65 1.67 41.93
CA ASN A 261 -6.11 1.20 40.62
C ASN A 261 -7.63 1.29 40.42
N LYS A 262 -8.42 1.65 41.44
CA LYS A 262 -9.87 1.92 41.32
C LYS A 262 -10.18 3.36 40.89
N CYS A 263 -9.16 4.20 40.69
CA CYS A 263 -9.28 5.51 40.07
C CYS A 263 -8.85 5.41 38.59
N ILE A 264 -9.49 6.18 37.69
CA ILE A 264 -9.18 6.16 36.26
C ILE A 264 -7.71 6.44 35.94
N VAL A 265 -7.09 7.40 36.66
CA VAL A 265 -5.65 7.71 36.53
C VAL A 265 -4.80 6.56 37.05
N GLY A 266 -5.17 5.96 38.18
CA GLY A 266 -4.42 4.85 38.77
C GLY A 266 -4.52 3.57 37.95
N TYR A 267 -5.70 3.25 37.42
CA TYR A 267 -5.92 2.17 36.46
C TYR A 267 -5.07 2.38 35.21
N THR A 268 -5.08 3.61 34.67
CA THR A 268 -4.26 3.95 33.51
C THR A 268 -2.76 3.81 33.78
N LYS A 269 -2.28 4.20 34.98
CA LYS A 269 -0.89 3.92 35.41
C LYS A 269 -0.56 2.43 35.41
N THR A 270 -1.52 1.57 35.78
CA THR A 270 -1.33 0.11 35.70
C THR A 270 -1.24 -0.36 34.24
N LEU A 271 -2.07 0.17 33.34
CA LEU A 271 -1.99 -0.14 31.89
C LEU A 271 -0.64 0.27 31.28
N ILE A 272 -0.12 1.43 31.67
CA ILE A 272 1.17 1.93 31.18
C ILE A 272 2.31 1.04 31.66
N ARG A 273 2.29 0.59 32.93
CA ARG A 273 3.29 -0.36 33.45
C ARG A 273 3.23 -1.70 32.74
N TYR A 274 2.02 -2.17 32.43
CA TYR A 274 1.83 -3.39 31.64
C TYR A 274 2.47 -3.26 30.25
N GLY A 275 2.25 -2.13 29.56
CA GLY A 275 2.85 -1.86 28.25
C GLY A 275 4.38 -1.68 28.26
N LEU A 276 4.98 -1.30 29.39
CA LEU A 276 6.43 -1.12 29.53
C LEU A 276 7.20 -2.41 29.89
N ASN A 277 6.56 -3.38 30.56
CA ASN A 277 7.23 -4.53 31.18
C ASN A 277 6.94 -5.87 30.48
N ASP A 278 6.71 -5.88 29.16
CA ASP A 278 6.67 -7.09 28.32
C ASP A 278 5.78 -8.23 28.87
N GLY A 279 4.56 -7.90 29.32
CA GLY A 279 3.52 -8.91 29.57
C GLY A 279 3.60 -9.72 30.88
N LEU A 280 4.39 -9.33 31.87
CA LEU A 280 4.52 -10.07 33.15
C LEU A 280 3.33 -9.94 34.15
N LEU A 281 2.12 -9.62 33.69
CA LEU A 281 0.89 -9.72 34.50
C LEU A 281 -0.24 -10.34 33.69
N LYS A 282 -0.46 -11.64 33.93
CA LYS A 282 -1.36 -12.55 33.21
C LYS A 282 -2.86 -12.32 33.43
N TYR A 283 -3.30 -11.13 33.83
CA TYR A 283 -4.72 -10.87 34.09
C TYR A 283 -5.08 -9.40 33.84
N TYR A 284 -5.26 -9.05 32.56
CA TYR A 284 -5.99 -7.85 32.16
C TYR A 284 -7.48 -8.12 32.37
N ASP A 285 -8.02 -7.71 33.51
CA ASP A 285 -9.46 -7.85 33.77
C ASP A 285 -10.23 -6.77 32.98
N LYS A 286 -10.89 -7.21 31.90
CA LYS A 286 -11.81 -6.40 31.07
C LYS A 286 -13.06 -5.95 31.85
N ASN A 287 -13.33 -6.50 33.04
CA ASN A 287 -14.58 -6.28 33.76
C ASN A 287 -14.55 -5.14 34.79
N ILE A 288 -13.57 -4.24 34.75
CA ILE A 288 -13.59 -3.06 35.61
C ILE A 288 -14.55 -1.99 35.04
N LYS A 289 -15.85 -2.31 35.01
CA LYS A 289 -16.93 -1.39 34.62
C LYS A 289 -17.17 -0.28 35.66
N ASP A 290 -16.63 -0.43 36.88
CA ASP A 290 -16.94 0.44 38.03
C ASP A 290 -16.03 1.67 38.21
N ILE A 291 -15.01 1.88 37.37
CA ILE A 291 -14.11 3.07 37.49
C ILE A 291 -14.72 4.34 36.86
N ARG A 292 -15.86 4.22 36.16
CA ARG A 292 -16.41 5.28 35.28
C ARG A 292 -17.24 6.36 35.97
N LYS A 293 -17.17 6.51 37.30
CA LYS A 293 -17.77 7.65 38.01
C LYS A 293 -16.68 8.69 38.31
N THR A 294 -16.53 9.66 37.41
CA THR A 294 -15.51 10.71 37.51
C THR A 294 -16.07 11.96 38.19
N ASP A 295 -16.18 11.94 39.52
CA ASP A 295 -16.44 13.15 40.33
C ASP A 295 -15.14 13.84 40.80
N LYS A 296 -13.98 13.37 40.33
CA LYS A 296 -12.67 13.86 40.75
C LYS A 296 -12.12 14.92 39.78
N PRO A 297 -11.58 16.05 40.27
CA PRO A 297 -10.95 17.04 39.42
C PRO A 297 -9.56 16.55 38.98
N PHE A 298 -9.35 16.47 37.66
CA PHE A 298 -8.08 16.10 37.03
C PHE A 298 -7.48 17.27 36.25
N ASN A 299 -6.17 17.26 36.00
CA ASN A 299 -5.53 18.24 35.13
C ASN A 299 -5.95 18.02 33.67
N ARG A 300 -6.93 18.79 33.20
CA ARG A 300 -7.48 18.68 31.85
C ARG A 300 -6.48 19.03 30.75
N LYS A 301 -5.54 19.96 31.01
CA LYS A 301 -4.52 20.33 30.02
C LYS A 301 -3.58 19.15 29.74
N GLN A 302 -3.07 18.53 30.80
CA GLN A 302 -2.19 17.36 30.65
C GLN A 302 -2.93 16.18 30.03
N ALA A 303 -4.20 15.95 30.41
CA ALA A 303 -5.02 14.90 29.80
C ALA A 303 -5.24 15.14 28.29
N PHE A 304 -5.42 16.39 27.87
CA PHE A 304 -5.52 16.77 26.47
C PHE A 304 -4.23 16.47 25.70
N ASP A 305 -3.07 16.89 26.24
CA ASP A 305 -1.77 16.64 25.62
C ASP A 305 -1.48 15.13 25.49
N SER A 306 -1.81 14.35 26.52
CA SER A 306 -1.67 12.88 26.48
C SER A 306 -2.64 12.22 25.48
N LEU A 307 -3.86 12.75 25.33
CA LEU A 307 -4.82 12.22 24.35
C LEU A 307 -4.33 12.48 22.93
N LEU A 308 -3.78 13.68 22.66
CA LEU A 308 -3.18 14.03 21.38
C LEU A 308 -2.08 13.03 20.99
N VAL A 309 -1.15 12.75 21.90
CA VAL A 309 -0.04 11.79 21.66
C VAL A 309 -0.55 10.37 21.47
N THR A 310 -1.56 9.97 22.23
CA THR A 310 -2.19 8.65 22.10
C THR A 310 -2.84 8.48 20.74
N LEU A 311 -3.54 9.51 20.25
CA LEU A 311 -4.16 9.50 18.93
C LEU A 311 -3.14 9.54 17.79
N GLN A 312 -2.00 10.21 17.98
CA GLN A 312 -0.88 10.14 17.02
C GLN A 312 -0.37 8.70 16.83
N ILE A 313 -0.21 7.94 17.92
CA ILE A 313 0.20 6.54 17.86
C ILE A 313 -0.88 5.67 17.21
N LEU A 314 -2.16 5.86 17.56
CA LEU A 314 -3.26 5.11 16.96
C LEU A 314 -3.48 5.45 15.49
N LYS A 315 -3.20 6.69 15.07
CA LYS A 315 -3.25 7.09 13.65
C LYS A 315 -2.09 6.48 12.87
N LYS A 316 -0.92 6.36 13.50
CA LYS A 316 0.27 5.71 12.91
C LYS A 316 0.13 4.19 12.81
N TYR A 317 -0.48 3.55 13.79
CA TYR A 317 -0.67 2.09 13.84
C TYR A 317 -2.15 1.76 14.02
N SER A 318 -2.79 1.25 12.95
CA SER A 318 -4.23 1.06 12.90
C SER A 318 -4.73 -0.25 13.52
N SER A 319 -3.87 -1.28 13.66
CA SER A 319 -4.30 -2.60 14.14
C SER A 319 -3.17 -3.42 14.78
N GLY A 320 -3.50 -4.20 15.80
CA GLY A 320 -2.62 -5.14 16.52
C GLY A 320 -3.04 -5.34 17.98
N GLU A 321 -2.79 -6.53 18.55
CA GLU A 321 -3.12 -6.84 19.95
C GLU A 321 -2.35 -5.95 20.95
N ASP A 322 -1.15 -5.53 20.57
CA ASP A 322 -0.27 -4.60 21.29
C ASP A 322 -0.88 -3.19 21.49
N LEU A 323 -1.88 -2.82 20.68
CA LEU A 323 -2.60 -1.55 20.78
C LEU A 323 -3.84 -1.62 21.69
N ALA A 324 -4.21 -2.79 22.19
CA ALA A 324 -5.35 -2.91 23.10
C ALA A 324 -5.20 -2.04 24.38
N PRO A 325 -4.03 -2.00 25.05
CA PRO A 325 -3.83 -1.11 26.19
C PRO A 325 -3.82 0.36 25.78
N VAL A 326 -3.27 0.71 24.60
CA VAL A 326 -3.26 2.08 24.07
C VAL A 326 -4.68 2.59 23.83
N ASN A 327 -5.56 1.76 23.28
CA ASN A 327 -6.97 2.07 23.10
C ASN A 327 -7.70 2.27 24.43
N GLU A 328 -7.35 1.51 25.46
CA GLU A 328 -7.94 1.69 26.78
C GLU A 328 -7.44 2.98 27.45
N ILE A 329 -6.16 3.32 27.28
CA ILE A 329 -5.60 4.62 27.70
C ILE A 329 -6.36 5.77 27.01
N ARG A 330 -6.60 5.67 25.70
CA ARG A 330 -7.42 6.64 24.94
C ARG A 330 -8.79 6.80 25.58
N ARG A 331 -9.53 5.70 25.79
CA ARG A 331 -10.88 5.75 26.39
C ARG A 331 -10.88 6.41 27.77
N ASN A 332 -9.84 6.15 28.58
CA ASN A 332 -9.72 6.76 29.90
C ASN A 332 -9.48 8.27 29.82
N LEU A 333 -8.65 8.72 28.88
CA LEU A 333 -8.40 10.13 28.61
C LEU A 333 -9.65 10.84 28.05
N GLU A 334 -10.38 10.20 27.15
CA GLU A 334 -11.67 10.70 26.65
C GLU A 334 -12.68 10.87 27.79
N MET A 335 -12.78 9.88 28.69
CA MET A 335 -13.66 9.97 29.85
C MET A 335 -13.30 11.17 30.75
N ILE A 336 -12.02 11.48 30.94
CA ILE A 336 -11.56 12.64 31.72
C ILE A 336 -11.94 13.96 31.06
N LEU A 337 -11.85 14.05 29.73
CA LEU A 337 -12.05 15.30 28.98
C LEU A 337 -13.53 15.55 28.63
N PHE A 338 -14.21 14.51 28.12
CA PHE A 338 -15.56 14.59 27.55
C PHE A 338 -16.63 13.94 28.44
N GLY A 339 -16.26 13.18 29.47
CA GLY A 339 -17.21 12.45 30.32
C GLY A 339 -17.84 11.22 29.66
N LYS A 340 -17.45 10.93 28.40
CA LYS A 340 -17.82 9.75 27.63
C LYS A 340 -16.61 9.31 26.81
N SER A 341 -16.56 8.03 26.47
CA SER A 341 -15.55 7.48 25.57
C SER A 341 -16.18 6.72 24.42
N ILE A 342 -15.51 6.76 23.28
CA ILE A 342 -15.93 6.06 22.06
C ILE A 342 -15.33 4.65 22.11
N GLN A 343 -16.14 3.62 21.88
CA GLN A 343 -15.70 2.23 22.08
C GLN A 343 -14.57 1.84 21.12
N GLU A 344 -14.75 1.99 19.82
CA GLU A 344 -13.77 1.60 18.81
C GLU A 344 -13.64 2.64 17.71
N ILE A 345 -12.45 2.74 17.13
CA ILE A 345 -12.19 3.59 15.97
C ILE A 345 -12.29 2.70 14.73
N THR A 346 -13.46 2.65 14.10
CA THR A 346 -13.67 1.91 12.85
C THR A 346 -13.29 2.76 11.63
N ASP A 347 -13.55 4.06 11.70
CA ASP A 347 -13.25 5.04 10.67
C ASP A 347 -12.83 6.36 11.34
N TRP A 348 -11.74 6.97 10.86
CA TRP A 348 -11.19 8.19 11.45
C TRP A 348 -12.11 9.39 11.30
N GLN A 349 -12.82 9.48 10.18
CA GLN A 349 -13.72 10.59 9.89
C GLN A 349 -15.00 10.48 10.70
N GLN A 350 -15.52 9.26 10.89
CA GLN A 350 -16.59 9.00 11.85
C GLN A 350 -16.17 9.34 13.28
N TYR A 351 -14.99 8.90 13.71
CA TYR A 351 -14.46 9.16 15.04
C TYR A 351 -14.28 10.66 15.33
N GLU A 352 -13.81 11.42 14.34
CA GLU A 352 -13.71 12.88 14.41
C GLU A 352 -15.08 13.52 14.63
N ASN A 353 -16.08 13.17 13.82
CA ASN A 353 -17.45 13.68 13.95
C ASN A 353 -18.07 13.35 15.32
N GLU A 354 -17.84 12.16 15.85
CA GLU A 354 -18.34 11.75 17.17
C GLU A 354 -17.72 12.59 18.30
N LEU A 355 -16.41 12.89 18.22
CA LEU A 355 -15.75 13.76 19.20
C LEU A 355 -16.24 15.22 19.13
N TYR A 356 -16.48 15.76 17.93
CA TYR A 356 -17.13 17.07 17.78
C TYR A 356 -18.51 17.10 18.44
N GLY A 357 -19.31 16.06 18.22
CA GLY A 357 -20.62 15.91 18.88
C GLY A 357 -20.59 15.86 20.41
N LEU A 358 -19.44 15.53 21.03
CA LEU A 358 -19.27 15.56 22.49
C LEU A 358 -18.85 16.94 23.01
N ASN A 359 -17.88 17.59 22.37
CA ASN A 359 -17.44 18.94 22.73
C ASN A 359 -16.65 19.59 21.58
N ASP A 360 -17.28 20.52 20.88
CA ASP A 360 -16.69 21.20 19.71
C ASP A 360 -15.36 21.90 20.02
N ASN A 361 -15.25 22.61 21.14
CA ASN A 361 -14.06 23.40 21.45
C ASN A 361 -12.83 22.52 21.71
N ILE A 362 -13.00 21.45 22.48
CA ILE A 362 -11.91 20.51 22.80
C ILE A 362 -11.55 19.69 21.54
N ALA A 363 -12.56 19.21 20.80
CA ALA A 363 -12.34 18.46 19.56
C ALA A 363 -11.59 19.30 18.52
N ALA A 364 -12.02 20.55 18.29
CA ALA A 364 -11.35 21.46 17.36
C ALA A 364 -9.89 21.69 17.72
N GLY A 365 -9.59 21.92 19.01
CA GLY A 365 -8.22 22.06 19.48
C GLY A 365 -7.38 20.79 19.22
N LEU A 366 -7.99 19.61 19.39
CA LEU A 366 -7.30 18.34 19.27
C LEU A 366 -6.94 18.02 17.81
N PHE A 367 -7.91 18.11 16.90
CA PHE A 367 -7.71 17.80 15.49
C PHE A 367 -6.87 18.86 14.76
N ASN A 368 -6.97 20.14 15.14
CA ASN A 368 -6.08 21.18 14.62
C ASN A 368 -4.60 20.92 14.94
N ASN A 369 -4.29 20.39 16.14
CA ASN A 369 -2.92 20.06 16.53
C ASN A 369 -2.47 18.70 15.96
N LEU A 370 -3.41 17.79 15.74
CA LEU A 370 -3.15 16.46 15.19
C LEU A 370 -2.93 16.48 13.66
N ASN A 371 -3.36 17.53 12.96
CA ASN A 371 -3.13 17.73 11.53
C ASN A 371 -1.91 18.63 11.22
N LYS A 372 -1.33 19.30 12.24
CA LYS A 372 -0.12 20.14 12.11
C LYS A 372 1.19 19.35 12.26
N ASN A 373 1.14 18.19 12.90
CA ASN A 373 2.25 17.26 13.10
C ASN A 373 1.98 15.98 12.33
#